data_AF-A0A0G1ZJA4-F1
#
_entry.id   AF-A0A0G1ZJA4-F1
#
_cell.length_a   1.000
_cell.length_b   1.000
_cell.length_c   1.000
_cell.angle_alpha   90.00
_cell.angle_beta   90.00
_cell.angle_gamma   90.00
#
_symmetry.space_group_name_H-M   'P 1'
#
loop_
_entity.id
_entity.type
_entity.pdbx_description
1 polymer ?
#
loop_
_entity_poly.entity_id
_entity_poly.type
_entity_poly.pdbx_seq_one_letter_code
_entity_poly.pdbx_strand_id
1 'polypeptide(L)'
;MPIPDEVLLTQPWLSHILPFLYVGNHQAALDFDLLRNRRIKRMITLMQTDDASIDAVCRQLGISRKQFLIPDGWFEDREGIVCSLLHWIHEG
;
A
#
# COMPACT_ATOMS: atom_id res chain seq x y z
N MET A 1 -23.26 -15.51 -1.47
CA MET A 1 -22.45 -15.85 -0.27
C MET A 1 -21.50 -14.68 -0.03
N PRO A 2 -21.47 -14.07 1.16
CA PRO A 2 -20.42 -13.11 1.49
C PRO A 2 -19.07 -13.85 1.46
N ILE A 3 -18.08 -13.23 0.83
CA ILE A 3 -16.70 -13.73 0.84
C ILE A 3 -16.18 -13.53 2.27
N PRO A 4 -15.61 -14.55 2.93
CA PRO A 4 -15.05 -14.39 4.27
C PRO A 4 -13.97 -13.30 4.26
N ASP A 5 -13.94 -12.43 5.28
CA ASP A 5 -12.95 -11.35 5.40
C ASP A 5 -11.50 -11.87 5.30
N GLU A 6 -11.25 -13.12 5.69
CA GLU A 6 -9.96 -13.79 5.56
C GLU A 6 -9.53 -14.04 4.10
N VAL A 7 -10.48 -14.28 3.18
CA VAL A 7 -10.16 -14.52 1.76
C VAL A 7 -9.73 -13.22 1.07
N LEU A 8 -10.26 -12.07 1.50
CA LEU A 8 -9.87 -10.74 1.00
C LEU A 8 -8.43 -10.36 1.36
N LEU A 9 -7.84 -10.99 2.37
CA LEU A 9 -6.46 -10.73 2.80
C LEU A 9 -5.41 -11.55 2.04
N THR A 10 -5.82 -12.55 1.25
CA THR A 10 -4.89 -13.46 0.55
C THR A 10 -4.71 -13.15 -0.93
N GLN A 11 -5.60 -12.38 -1.54
CA GLN A 11 -5.51 -11.97 -2.94
C GLN A 11 -5.02 -10.51 -3.06
N PRO A 12 -4.29 -10.16 -4.13
CA PRO A 12 -3.89 -8.78 -4.36
C PRO A 12 -5.12 -7.89 -4.55
N TRP A 13 -5.22 -6.85 -3.72
CA TRP A 13 -6.29 -5.84 -3.79
C TRP A 13 -5.67 -4.45 -3.98
N LEU A 14 -6.12 -3.73 -5.00
CA LEU A 14 -5.68 -2.37 -5.31
C LEU A 14 -6.85 -1.53 -5.82
N SER A 15 -7.25 -0.54 -5.03
CA SER A 15 -8.33 0.41 -5.33
C SER A 15 -7.76 1.74 -5.82
N HIS A 16 -8.38 2.32 -6.84
CA HIS A 16 -8.05 3.65 -7.33
C HIS A 16 -8.89 4.69 -6.57
N ILE A 17 -8.23 5.54 -5.78
CA ILE A 17 -8.92 6.50 -4.88
C ILE A 17 -8.97 7.89 -5.51
N LEU A 18 -7.84 8.37 -6.05
CA LEU A 18 -7.70 9.62 -6.78
C LEU A 18 -6.88 9.36 -8.05
N PRO A 19 -6.90 10.26 -9.07
CA PRO A 19 -6.20 10.04 -10.34
C PRO A 19 -4.71 9.63 -10.23
N PHE A 20 -4.06 9.96 -9.12
CA PHE A 20 -2.67 9.66 -8.82
C PHE A 20 -2.46 8.74 -7.61
N LEU A 21 -3.55 8.28 -6.96
CA LEU A 21 -3.50 7.53 -5.70
C LEU A 21 -4.22 6.19 -5.82
N TYR A 22 -3.49 5.14 -5.52
CA TYR A 22 -4.02 3.81 -5.30
C TYR A 22 -3.80 3.41 -3.85
N VAL A 23 -4.74 2.66 -3.29
CA VAL A 23 -4.65 2.06 -1.96
C VAL A 23 -4.83 0.55 -2.14
N GLY A 24 -3.93 -0.23 -1.56
CA GLY A 24 -3.95 -1.68 -1.70
C GLY A 24 -3.39 -2.38 -0.47
N ASN A 25 -3.54 -3.70 -0.47
CA ASN A 25 -2.97 -4.55 0.57
C ASN A 25 -1.52 -4.93 0.25
N HIS A 26 -0.91 -5.67 1.17
CA HIS A 26 0.45 -6.16 1.05
C HIS A 26 0.68 -6.99 -0.24
N GLN A 27 -0.29 -7.83 -0.61
CA GLN A 27 -0.23 -8.73 -1.76
C GLN A 27 -0.19 -7.94 -3.08
N ALA A 28 -0.93 -6.83 -3.17
CA ALA A 28 -0.83 -5.91 -4.31
C ALA A 28 0.53 -5.21 -4.39
N ALA A 29 1.20 -4.98 -3.25
CA ALA A 29 2.56 -4.43 -3.24
C ALA A 29 3.62 -5.44 -3.73
N LEU A 30 3.30 -6.74 -3.73
CA LEU A 30 4.15 -7.80 -4.28
C LEU A 30 3.83 -8.16 -5.74
N ASP A 31 2.69 -7.72 -6.26
CA ASP A 31 2.26 -8.04 -7.62
C ASP A 31 2.93 -7.14 -8.67
N PHE A 32 3.97 -7.69 -9.30
CA PHE A 32 4.80 -6.97 -10.27
C PHE A 32 4.01 -6.47 -11.48
N ASP A 33 3.15 -7.31 -12.05
CA ASP A 33 2.40 -6.98 -13.26
C ASP A 33 1.34 -5.93 -12.96
N LEU A 34 0.67 -6.03 -11.82
CA LEU A 34 -0.29 -5.04 -11.35
C LEU A 34 0.37 -3.66 -11.22
N LEU A 35 1.49 -3.56 -10.52
CA LEU A 35 2.20 -2.30 -10.30
C LEU A 35 2.75 -1.71 -11.61
N ARG A 36 3.29 -2.56 -12.50
CA ARG A 36 3.80 -2.16 -13.81
C ARG A 36 2.68 -1.62 -14.70
N ASN A 37 1.55 -2.33 -14.78
CA ASN A 37 0.40 -1.94 -15.59
C ASN A 37 -0.22 -0.63 -15.11
N ARG A 38 -0.23 -0.39 -13.79
CA ARG A 38 -0.67 0.88 -13.20
C ARG A 38 0.39 1.99 -13.23
N ARG A 39 1.60 1.68 -13.72
CA ARG A 39 2.73 2.61 -13.83
C ARG A 39 3.07 3.28 -12.50
N ILE A 40 2.98 2.54 -11.40
CA ILE A 40 3.29 3.07 -10.06
C ILE A 40 4.76 3.52 -10.02
N LYS A 41 4.99 4.72 -9.47
CA LYS A 41 6.34 5.34 -9.36
C LYS A 41 6.78 5.57 -7.93
N ARG A 42 5.83 5.71 -7.01
CA ARG A 42 6.07 5.94 -5.59
C ARG A 42 5.15 5.02 -4.81
N MET A 43 5.63 4.48 -3.69
CA MET A 43 4.87 3.61 -2.82
C MET A 43 5.08 4.02 -1.37
N ILE A 44 3.98 4.07 -0.62
CA ILE A 44 4.01 4.23 0.83
C ILE A 44 3.53 2.93 1.44
N THR A 45 4.35 2.33 2.29
CA THR A 45 3.96 1.13 3.06
C THR A 45 3.78 1.48 4.52
N LEU A 46 2.60 1.17 5.05
CA LEU A 46 2.25 1.31 6.46
C LEU A 46 2.28 -0.09 7.07
N MET A 47 3.40 -0.47 7.68
CA MET A 47 3.64 -1.85 8.15
C MET A 47 4.35 -1.83 9.49
N GLN A 48 4.17 -2.88 10.30
CA GLN A 48 4.83 -3.01 11.60
C GLN A 48 6.31 -3.38 11.49
N THR A 49 6.69 -4.04 10.40
CA THR A 49 8.04 -4.55 10.16
C THR A 49 8.49 -4.22 8.75
N ASP A 50 9.80 -4.20 8.55
CA ASP A 50 10.38 -4.16 7.22
C ASP A 50 10.02 -5.41 6.42
N ASP A 51 9.92 -5.23 5.11
CA ASP A 51 9.61 -6.32 4.19
C ASP A 51 10.54 -6.25 2.97
N ALA A 52 11.51 -7.16 2.99
CA ALA A 52 12.53 -7.28 1.95
C ALA A 52 11.94 -7.70 0.59
N SER A 53 10.78 -8.36 0.56
CA SER A 53 10.12 -8.78 -0.67
C SER A 53 9.55 -7.57 -1.41
N ILE A 54 8.92 -6.64 -0.68
CA ILE A 54 8.46 -5.36 -1.26
C ILE A 54 9.67 -4.55 -1.75
N ASP A 55 10.77 -4.50 -0.99
CA ASP A 55 11.97 -3.79 -1.42
C ASP A 55 12.54 -4.33 -2.73
N ALA A 56 12.55 -5.66 -2.89
CA ALA A 56 12.98 -6.30 -4.13
C ALA A 56 12.10 -5.89 -5.32
N VAL A 57 10.77 -5.92 -5.15
CA VAL A 57 9.81 -5.49 -6.18
C VAL A 57 10.00 -4.01 -6.53
N CYS A 58 10.08 -3.13 -5.53
CA CYS A 58 10.30 -1.71 -5.73
C CYS A 58 11.61 -1.43 -6.47
N ARG A 59 12.70 -2.12 -6.11
CA ARG A 59 14.00 -1.97 -6.77
C ARG A 59 13.96 -2.38 -8.24
N GLN A 60 13.30 -3.50 -8.55
CA GLN A 60 13.18 -3.98 -9.93
C GLN A 60 12.31 -3.06 -10.81
N LEU A 61 11.25 -2.48 -10.25
CA LEU A 61 10.35 -1.57 -10.97
C LEU A 61 10.81 -0.11 -10.96
N GLY A 62 11.87 0.23 -10.23
CA GLY A 62 12.30 1.61 -10.04
C GLY A 62 11.27 2.46 -9.28
N ILE A 63 10.55 1.85 -8.34
CA ILE A 63 9.59 2.52 -7.47
C ILE A 63 10.33 3.11 -6.28
N SER A 64 10.10 4.40 -6.00
CA SER A 64 10.58 5.04 -4.78
C SER A 64 9.65 4.65 -3.62
N ARG A 65 10.15 3.85 -2.68
CA ARG A 65 9.41 3.41 -1.50
C ARG A 65 9.71 4.32 -0.30
N LYS A 66 8.67 4.67 0.46
CA LYS A 66 8.78 5.21 1.82
C LYS A 66 7.99 4.31 2.76
N GLN A 67 8.62 3.88 3.85
CA GLN A 67 7.96 3.06 4.86
C GLN A 67 7.68 3.88 6.11
N PHE A 68 6.51 3.67 6.69
CA PHE A 68 6.19 4.12 8.04
C PHE A 68 5.91 2.91 8.90
N LEU A 69 6.69 2.80 9.97
CA LEU A 69 6.46 1.82 11.02
C LEU A 69 5.29 2.29 11.87
N ILE A 70 4.27 1.46 11.95
CA ILE A 70 3.04 1.77 12.67
C ILE A 70 2.85 0.75 13.79
N PRO A 71 2.49 1.18 15.01
CA PRO A 71 2.26 0.26 16.12
C PRO A 71 0.99 -0.56 15.93
N ASP A 72 0.90 -1.66 16.66
CA ASP A 72 -0.28 -2.52 16.66
C ASP A 72 -1.52 -1.75 17.14
N GLY A 73 -2.67 -1.99 16.51
CA GLY A 73 -3.92 -1.26 16.80
C GLY A 73 -4.04 0.16 16.22
N TRP A 74 -3.03 0.69 15.51
CA TRP A 74 -3.10 2.04 14.94
C TRP A 74 -4.18 2.23 13.86
N PHE A 75 -4.67 1.13 13.30
CA PHE A 75 -5.69 1.12 12.25
C PHE A 75 -7.14 1.00 12.76
N GLU A 76 -7.37 1.07 14.08
CA GLU A 76 -8.73 1.03 14.64
C GLU A 76 -9.57 2.25 14.19
N ASP A 77 -8.94 3.39 13.87
CA ASP A 77 -9.60 4.57 13.28
C ASP A 77 -9.14 4.82 11.83
N ARG A 78 -9.97 4.37 10.87
CA ARG A 78 -9.74 4.49 9.42
C ARG A 78 -9.55 5.95 8.94
N GLU A 79 -10.08 6.92 9.66
CA GLU A 79 -9.95 8.35 9.33
C GLU A 79 -8.54 8.91 9.58
N GLY A 80 -7.83 8.41 10.61
CA GLY A 80 -6.47 8.86 10.93
C GLY A 80 -5.47 8.55 9.81
N ILE A 81 -5.60 7.39 9.18
CA ILE A 81 -4.74 6.93 8.08
C ILE A 81 -4.86 7.85 6.86
N VAL A 82 -6.09 8.18 6.48
CA VAL A 82 -6.38 9.02 5.31
C VAL A 82 -5.88 10.45 5.55
N CYS A 83 -6.10 11.00 6.75
CA CYS A 83 -5.61 12.33 7.10
C CYS A 83 -4.08 12.42 7.13
N SER A 84 -3.38 11.42 7.68
CA SER A 84 -1.90 11.38 7.67
C SER A 84 -1.34 11.20 6.26
N LEU A 85 -1.98 10.39 5.40
CA LEU A 85 -1.59 10.23 3.99
C LEU A 85 -1.82 11.52 3.19
N LEU A 86 -2.96 12.20 3.38
CA LEU A 86 -3.30 13.44 2.68
C LEU A 86 -2.41 14.61 3.11
N HIS A 87 -2.07 14.72 4.39
CA HIS A 87 -1.17 15.76 4.89
C HIS A 87 0.21 15.68 4.22
N TRP A 88 0.76 14.47 4.06
CA TRP A 88 2.05 14.31 3.39
C TRP A 88 2.00 14.53 1.87
N ILE A 89 0.89 14.19 1.21
CA ILE A 89 0.69 14.53 -0.22
C ILE A 89 0.68 16.06 -0.42
N HIS A 90 0.24 16.84 0.58
CA HIS A 90 0.14 18.29 0.48
C HIS A 90 1.46 19.02 0.79
N GLU A 91 2.33 18.45 1.64
CA GLU A 91 3.61 19.05 2.02
C GLU A 91 4.80 18.66 1.12
N GLY A 92 4.58 17.80 0.12
CA GLY A 92 5.61 17.24 -0.76
C GLY A 92 5.64 17.77 -2.19
#